data_AF-A0A6H0JJ47-F1
#
_entry.id   AF-A0A6H0JJ47-F1
#
_cell.length_a   1.000
_cell.length_b   1.000
_cell.length_c   1.000
_cell.angle_alpha   90.00
_cell.angle_beta   90.00
_cell.angle_gamma   90.00
#
_symmetry.space_group_name_H-M   'P 1'
#
loop_
_entity.id
_entity.type
_entity.pdbx_description
1 polymer ?
#
loop_
_entity_poly.entity_id
_entity_poly.type
_entity_poly.pdbx_seq_one_letter_code
_entity_poly.pdbx_strand_id
1 'polypeptide(L)'
;MLSDKALLKRDYEKLQFVRWVLFLITAAESAGLNSLSRARLHALLFMSFASARFYGLQPLRQRAQRTPHGPYYRAAHLALGHLVFADLVSVSGFKAHPSPKDLQFDGVFKLKKNGLQVCKVLRQTDMGRRIYSFLLDICLGAVQSLEAEGIPEEQEGQSLDRMLVQDLTYVSALRRPGEMLLIEEDGSENTPTVEGLRKIQSILGHKTFINRKDVLSAYQSILRARAEVA
;
A
#
# COMPACT_ATOMS: atom_id res chain seq x y z
N MET A 1 4.76 -33.28 17.04
CA MET A 1 3.43 -32.90 17.54
C MET A 1 3.17 -31.45 17.21
N LEU A 2 2.34 -31.17 16.20
CA LEU A 2 1.79 -29.83 16.00
C LEU A 2 0.76 -29.65 17.11
N SER A 3 1.03 -28.81 18.10
CA SER A 3 0.06 -28.58 19.17
C SER A 3 -1.20 -27.96 18.57
N ASP A 4 -2.38 -28.46 18.95
CA ASP A 4 -3.70 -27.84 18.70
C ASP A 4 -3.83 -26.51 19.46
N LYS A 5 -2.96 -25.55 19.12
CA LYS A 5 -3.10 -24.18 19.59
C LYS A 5 -4.30 -23.59 18.86
N ALA A 6 -5.32 -23.23 19.64
CA ALA A 6 -6.47 -22.49 19.13
C ALA A 6 -5.97 -21.27 18.34
N LEU A 7 -6.40 -21.18 17.07
CA LEU A 7 -6.07 -20.05 16.21
C LEU A 7 -6.76 -18.79 16.76
N LEU A 8 -5.97 -17.77 17.09
CA LEU A 8 -6.49 -16.52 17.61
C LEU A 8 -6.74 -15.55 16.47
N LYS A 9 -7.64 -14.58 16.67
CA LYS A 9 -7.93 -13.50 15.69
C LYS A 9 -6.67 -12.84 15.13
N ARG A 10 -5.66 -12.62 15.97
CA ARG A 10 -4.36 -12.04 15.60
C ARG A 10 -3.59 -12.88 14.56
N ASP A 11 -3.77 -14.19 14.55
CA ASP A 11 -3.07 -15.09 13.64
C ASP A 11 -3.69 -15.00 12.24
N TYR A 12 -5.02 -14.86 12.16
CA TYR A 12 -5.73 -14.54 10.92
C TYR A 12 -5.33 -13.16 10.37
N GLU A 13 -5.22 -12.14 11.22
CA GLU A 13 -4.80 -10.79 10.81
C GLU A 13 -3.38 -10.79 10.21
N LYS A 14 -2.46 -11.57 10.78
CA LYS A 14 -1.11 -11.75 10.23
C LYS A 14 -1.15 -12.41 8.85
N LEU A 15 -1.92 -13.49 8.69
CA LEU A 15 -2.05 -14.18 7.39
C LEU A 15 -2.70 -13.27 6.34
N GLN A 16 -3.71 -12.49 6.72
CA GLN A 16 -4.33 -11.51 5.82
C GLN A 16 -3.33 -10.44 5.40
N PHE A 17 -2.49 -9.96 6.32
CA PHE A 17 -1.46 -8.97 5.99
C PHE A 17 -0.36 -9.54 5.08
N VAL A 18 0.12 -10.77 5.33
CA VAL A 18 1.07 -11.44 4.44
C VAL A 18 0.48 -11.60 3.03
N ARG A 19 -0.79 -12.02 2.94
CA ARG A 19 -1.52 -12.11 1.68
C ARG A 19 -1.62 -10.76 0.97
N TRP A 20 -1.88 -9.68 1.72
CA TRP A 20 -1.97 -8.33 1.20
C TRP A 20 -0.64 -7.85 0.61
N VAL A 21 0.46 -8.05 1.34
CA VAL A 21 1.82 -7.72 0.86
C VAL A 21 2.16 -8.50 -0.41
N LEU A 22 1.88 -9.80 -0.44
CA LEU A 22 2.11 -10.63 -1.63
C LEU A 22 1.29 -10.16 -2.84
N PHE A 23 0.00 -9.86 -2.66
CA PHE A 23 -0.83 -9.31 -3.72
C PHE A 23 -0.39 -7.92 -4.16
N LEU A 24 0.09 -7.08 -3.24
CA LEU A 24 0.57 -5.75 -3.58
C LEU A 24 1.84 -5.83 -4.45
N ILE A 25 2.79 -6.69 -4.11
CA ILE A 25 4.00 -6.91 -4.93
C ILE A 25 3.60 -7.43 -6.32
N THR A 26 2.67 -8.37 -6.38
CA THR A 26 2.17 -8.93 -7.65
C THR A 26 1.45 -7.89 -8.51
N ALA A 27 0.62 -7.06 -7.87
CA ALA A 27 -0.12 -5.99 -8.53
C ALA A 27 0.83 -4.91 -9.07
N ALA A 28 1.84 -4.54 -8.30
CA ALA A 28 2.87 -3.59 -8.71
C ALA A 28 3.65 -4.11 -9.93
N GLU A 29 4.10 -5.37 -9.90
CA GLU A 29 4.80 -5.97 -11.04
C GLU A 29 3.90 -6.05 -12.28
N SER A 30 2.62 -6.41 -12.10
CA SER A 30 1.63 -6.46 -13.19
C SER A 30 1.28 -5.08 -13.76
N ALA A 31 1.43 -4.02 -12.96
CA ALA A 31 1.23 -2.64 -13.39
C ALA A 31 2.46 -2.04 -14.08
N GLY A 32 3.61 -2.74 -14.09
CA GLY A 32 4.86 -2.24 -14.65
C GLY A 32 5.75 -1.49 -13.65
N LEU A 33 5.44 -1.53 -12.34
CA LEU A 33 6.32 -0.99 -11.30
C LEU A 33 7.49 -1.96 -11.05
N ASN A 34 8.49 -1.90 -11.94
CA ASN A 34 9.57 -2.88 -12.05
C ASN A 34 10.54 -2.94 -10.86
N SER A 35 10.50 -1.95 -9.96
CA SER A 35 11.29 -1.92 -8.73
C SER A 35 10.42 -1.54 -7.53
N LEU A 36 10.29 -2.45 -6.57
CA LEU A 36 9.59 -2.18 -5.30
C LEU A 36 10.63 -1.99 -4.20
N SER A 37 11.01 -0.72 -3.97
CA SER A 37 11.89 -0.33 -2.86
C SER A 37 11.15 -0.46 -1.52
N ARG A 38 11.91 -0.40 -0.41
CA ARG A 38 11.33 -0.30 0.94
C ARG A 38 10.34 0.87 1.04
N ALA A 39 10.78 2.07 0.69
CA ALA A 39 9.97 3.29 0.79
C ALA A 39 8.67 3.16 -0.03
N ARG A 40 8.79 2.71 -1.28
CA ARG A 40 7.67 2.47 -2.19
C ARG A 40 6.67 1.46 -1.64
N LEU A 41 7.15 0.35 -1.08
CA LEU A 41 6.28 -0.66 -0.49
C LEU A 41 5.45 -0.08 0.66
N HIS A 42 6.09 0.63 1.59
CA HIS A 42 5.38 1.20 2.74
C HIS A 42 4.40 2.29 2.33
N ALA A 43 4.76 3.10 1.35
CA ALA A 43 3.87 4.10 0.80
C ALA A 43 2.65 3.45 0.13
N LEU A 44 2.83 2.47 -0.76
CA LEU A 44 1.73 1.75 -1.38
C LEU A 44 0.86 1.00 -0.36
N LEU A 45 1.46 0.43 0.70
CA LEU A 45 0.71 -0.17 1.80
C LEU A 45 -0.17 0.86 2.51
N PHE A 46 0.38 2.03 2.84
CA PHE A 46 -0.36 3.13 3.45
C PHE A 46 -1.54 3.57 2.60
N MET A 47 -1.31 3.77 1.31
CA MET A 47 -2.33 4.11 0.32
C MET A 47 -3.41 3.04 0.23
N SER A 48 -3.01 1.76 0.22
CA SER A 48 -3.96 0.66 0.18
C SER A 48 -4.84 0.57 1.42
N PHE A 49 -4.33 0.93 2.60
CA PHE A 49 -5.15 0.92 3.82
C PHE A 49 -6.05 2.14 3.92
N ALA A 50 -5.57 3.31 3.50
CA ALA A 50 -6.39 4.52 3.44
C ALA A 50 -7.58 4.36 2.47
N SER A 51 -7.34 3.70 1.32
CA SER A 51 -8.32 3.59 0.24
C SER A 51 -9.23 2.35 0.32
N ALA A 52 -8.92 1.36 1.15
CA ALA A 52 -9.61 0.06 1.17
C ALA A 52 -11.14 0.16 1.27
N ARG A 53 -11.67 1.05 2.13
CA ARG A 53 -13.11 1.15 2.37
C ARG A 53 -13.90 1.63 1.15
N PHE A 54 -13.30 2.44 0.28
CA PHE A 54 -13.93 2.95 -0.94
C PHE A 54 -14.10 1.86 -1.99
N TYR A 55 -13.37 0.75 -1.83
CA TYR A 55 -13.50 -0.47 -2.62
C TYR A 55 -14.35 -1.53 -1.89
N GLY A 56 -15.03 -1.15 -0.81
CA GLY A 56 -15.82 -2.03 0.02
C GLY A 56 -15.00 -3.11 0.72
N LEU A 57 -13.71 -2.86 0.97
CA LEU A 57 -12.80 -3.76 1.69
C LEU A 57 -12.60 -3.25 3.11
N GLN A 58 -12.51 -4.16 4.07
CA GLN A 58 -12.11 -3.79 5.42
C GLN A 58 -10.60 -3.52 5.45
N PRO A 59 -10.15 -2.34 5.91
CA PRO A 59 -8.73 -2.06 6.04
C PRO A 59 -8.11 -2.95 7.11
N LEU A 60 -6.90 -3.46 6.83
CA LEU A 60 -6.12 -4.15 7.86
C LEU A 60 -5.66 -3.12 8.90
N ARG A 61 -5.96 -3.39 10.18
CA ARG A 61 -5.56 -2.54 11.30
C ARG A 61 -4.07 -2.73 11.60
N GLN A 62 -3.23 -2.14 10.77
CA GLN A 62 -1.78 -2.18 10.92
C GLN A 62 -1.27 -0.82 11.37
N ARG A 63 -0.45 -0.83 12.41
CA ARG A 63 0.17 0.39 12.93
C ARG A 63 1.40 0.70 12.08
N ALA A 64 1.41 1.88 11.47
CA ALA A 64 2.64 2.44 10.92
C ALA A 64 3.31 3.31 11.98
N GLN A 65 4.63 3.31 12.03
CA GLN A 65 5.39 4.35 12.71
C GLN A 65 5.64 5.49 11.73
N ARG A 66 5.74 6.70 12.26
CA ARG A 66 6.24 7.83 11.49
C ARG A 66 7.76 7.83 11.51
N THR A 67 8.38 7.94 10.34
CA THR A 67 9.82 8.12 10.20
C THR A 67 10.11 9.33 9.31
N PRO A 68 11.33 9.90 9.34
CA PRO A 68 11.75 10.95 8.41
C PRO A 68 11.64 10.56 6.93
N HIS A 69 11.61 9.25 6.64
CA HIS A 69 11.49 8.68 5.30
C HIS A 69 10.06 8.21 4.97
N GLY A 70 9.08 8.46 5.86
CA GLY A 70 7.68 8.10 5.65
C GLY A 70 7.04 7.16 6.65
N PRO A 71 5.81 6.67 6.36
CA PRO A 71 5.17 5.64 7.13
C PRO A 71 6.03 4.38 7.06
N TYR A 72 6.15 3.72 8.19
CA TYR A 72 6.91 2.49 8.33
C TYR A 72 6.05 1.43 9.01
N TYR A 73 5.74 0.37 8.27
CA TYR A 73 5.04 -0.80 8.79
C TYR A 73 6.04 -1.86 9.24
N ARG A 74 6.29 -1.96 10.55
CA ARG A 74 7.11 -3.05 11.12
C ARG A 74 6.64 -4.44 10.67
N ALA A 75 5.32 -4.63 10.61
CA ALA A 75 4.72 -5.87 10.13
C ALA A 75 5.10 -6.20 8.68
N ALA A 76 5.34 -5.20 7.81
CA ALA A 76 5.74 -5.41 6.43
C ALA A 76 7.08 -6.14 6.33
N HIS A 77 8.06 -5.82 7.19
CA HIS A 77 9.35 -6.50 7.18
C HIS A 77 9.26 -7.95 7.64
N LEU A 78 8.38 -8.25 8.60
CA LEU A 78 8.10 -9.62 9.01
C LEU A 78 7.40 -10.40 7.88
N ALA A 79 6.38 -9.79 7.24
CA ALA A 79 5.69 -10.39 6.11
C ALA A 79 6.64 -10.64 4.92
N LEU A 80 7.47 -9.67 4.57
CA LEU A 80 8.51 -9.82 3.56
C LEU A 80 9.48 -10.94 3.90
N GLY A 81 9.93 -11.03 5.16
CA GLY A 81 10.76 -12.13 5.64
C GLY A 81 10.09 -13.48 5.39
N HIS A 82 8.81 -13.64 5.78
CA HIS A 82 8.05 -14.86 5.52
C HIS A 82 7.94 -15.18 4.03
N LEU A 83 7.66 -14.19 3.19
CA LEU A 83 7.54 -14.37 1.73
C LEU A 83 8.88 -14.72 1.07
N VAL A 84 9.98 -14.16 1.57
CA VAL A 84 11.34 -14.48 1.10
C VAL A 84 11.74 -15.89 1.49
N PHE A 85 11.55 -16.27 2.76
CA PHE A 85 11.86 -17.63 3.23
C PHE A 85 10.96 -18.69 2.61
N ALA A 86 9.73 -18.35 2.23
CA ALA A 86 8.82 -19.22 1.49
C ALA A 86 9.09 -19.27 -0.03
N ASP A 87 10.18 -18.64 -0.50
CA ASP A 87 10.56 -18.59 -1.92
C ASP A 87 9.50 -17.94 -2.84
N LEU A 88 8.67 -17.06 -2.30
CA LEU A 88 7.62 -16.36 -3.05
C LEU A 88 8.09 -15.01 -3.59
N VAL A 89 9.04 -14.38 -2.90
CA VAL A 89 9.61 -13.07 -3.22
C VAL A 89 11.13 -13.15 -3.12
N SER A 90 11.85 -12.53 -4.06
CA SER A 90 13.29 -12.28 -3.93
C SER A 90 13.56 -10.86 -3.46
N VAL A 91 14.65 -10.69 -2.73
CA VAL A 91 15.23 -9.38 -2.42
C VAL A 91 16.61 -9.28 -3.06
N SER A 92 16.82 -8.24 -3.88
CA SER A 92 18.12 -7.88 -4.43
C SER A 92 18.65 -6.60 -3.80
N GLY A 93 19.98 -6.47 -3.68
CA GLY A 93 20.59 -5.30 -3.06
C GLY A 93 20.28 -5.18 -1.56
N PHE A 94 20.13 -6.33 -0.88
CA PHE A 94 19.79 -6.38 0.55
C PHE A 94 20.83 -5.62 1.39
N LYS A 95 20.35 -4.71 2.22
CA LYS A 95 21.17 -4.00 3.21
C LYS A 95 20.39 -3.91 4.53
N ALA A 96 21.04 -4.22 5.64
CA ALA A 96 20.44 -3.93 6.94
C ALA A 96 20.26 -2.41 7.06
N HIS A 97 19.06 -1.97 7.42
CA HIS A 97 18.80 -0.56 7.62
C HIS A 97 19.19 -0.23 9.07
N PRO A 98 19.99 0.84 9.32
CA PRO A 98 20.47 1.17 10.64
C PRO A 98 19.33 1.70 11.51
N SER A 99 18.60 0.79 12.16
CA SER A 99 17.54 1.09 13.11
C SER A 99 17.82 0.38 14.45
N PRO A 100 17.94 1.11 15.57
CA PRO A 100 18.28 0.52 16.86
C PRO A 100 17.14 -0.26 17.51
N LYS A 101 15.89 -0.11 17.04
CA LYS A 101 14.69 -0.66 17.68
C LYS A 101 13.93 -1.68 16.83
N ASP A 102 14.10 -1.66 15.51
CA ASP A 102 13.24 -2.42 14.60
C ASP A 102 14.04 -3.20 13.55
N LEU A 103 13.53 -4.39 13.21
CA LEU A 103 14.04 -5.18 12.10
C LEU A 103 13.69 -4.46 10.78
N GLN A 104 14.67 -3.75 10.24
CA GLN A 104 14.55 -2.98 9.01
C GLN A 104 15.64 -3.40 8.03
N PHE A 105 15.27 -3.51 6.76
CA PHE A 105 16.20 -3.79 5.69
C PHE A 105 15.75 -3.10 4.40
N ASP A 106 16.72 -2.64 3.64
CA ASP A 106 16.54 -2.10 2.30
C ASP A 106 16.80 -3.20 1.26
N GLY A 107 16.23 -3.00 0.09
CA GLY A 107 16.36 -3.89 -1.06
C GLY A 107 15.27 -3.62 -2.07
N VAL A 108 15.39 -4.26 -3.23
CA VAL A 108 14.36 -4.28 -4.26
C VAL A 108 13.65 -5.62 -4.20
N PHE A 109 12.35 -5.60 -3.97
CA PHE A 109 11.51 -6.79 -3.89
C PHE A 109 10.96 -7.15 -5.27
N LYS A 110 11.10 -8.41 -5.66
CA LYS A 110 10.57 -8.94 -6.92
C LYS A 110 9.80 -10.23 -6.70
N LEU A 111 8.70 -10.41 -7.42
CA LEU A 111 7.92 -11.64 -7.34
C LEU A 111 8.71 -12.80 -7.95
N LYS A 112 8.66 -13.98 -7.32
CA LYS A 112 9.16 -15.21 -7.93
C LYS A 112 8.02 -15.97 -8.62
N LYS A 113 8.38 -16.89 -9.51
CA LYS A 113 7.44 -17.81 -10.16
C LYS A 113 6.52 -18.52 -9.16
N ASN A 114 7.07 -18.99 -8.04
CA ASN A 114 6.30 -19.64 -6.97
C ASN A 114 5.31 -18.66 -6.31
N GLY A 115 5.72 -17.41 -6.08
CA GLY A 115 4.84 -16.34 -5.63
C GLY A 115 3.67 -16.09 -6.59
N LEU A 116 3.95 -16.01 -7.90
CA LEU A 116 2.92 -15.83 -8.93
C LEU A 116 1.91 -17.00 -8.94
N GLN A 117 2.37 -18.24 -8.79
CA GLN A 117 1.51 -19.42 -8.71
C GLN A 117 0.61 -19.38 -7.46
N VAL A 118 1.17 -19.08 -6.30
CA VAL A 118 0.40 -18.91 -5.06
C VAL A 118 -0.64 -17.79 -5.21
N CYS A 119 -0.26 -16.66 -5.80
CA CYS A 119 -1.19 -15.57 -6.10
C CYS A 119 -2.33 -16.01 -7.01
N LYS A 120 -2.06 -16.80 -8.05
CA LYS A 120 -3.10 -17.34 -8.93
C LYS A 120 -4.13 -18.15 -8.16
N VAL A 121 -3.69 -19.02 -7.25
CA VAL A 121 -4.59 -19.81 -6.39
C VAL A 121 -5.37 -18.90 -5.44
N LEU A 122 -4.70 -18.00 -4.73
CA LEU A 122 -5.36 -17.10 -3.77
C LEU A 122 -6.40 -16.16 -4.41
N ARG A 123 -6.23 -15.81 -5.70
CA ARG A 123 -7.18 -14.98 -6.47
C ARG A 123 -8.44 -15.72 -6.91
N GLN A 124 -8.49 -17.05 -6.83
CA GLN A 124 -9.69 -17.82 -7.21
C GLN A 124 -10.85 -17.57 -6.24
N THR A 125 -10.56 -17.22 -4.99
CA THR A 125 -11.57 -16.79 -4.01
C THR A 125 -12.13 -15.41 -4.35
N ASP A 126 -13.41 -15.16 -4.08
CA ASP A 126 -14.04 -13.85 -4.33
C ASP A 126 -13.32 -12.71 -3.61
N MET A 127 -13.00 -12.91 -2.33
CA MET A 127 -12.24 -11.93 -1.55
C MET A 127 -10.85 -11.70 -2.16
N GLY A 128 -10.17 -12.75 -2.62
CA GLY A 128 -8.86 -12.64 -3.24
C GLY A 128 -8.86 -11.86 -4.53
N ARG A 129 -9.85 -12.12 -5.38
CA ARG A 129 -10.08 -11.36 -6.62
C ARG A 129 -10.30 -9.88 -6.32
N ARG A 130 -11.16 -9.56 -5.34
CA ARG A 130 -11.46 -8.19 -4.95
C ARG A 130 -10.25 -7.43 -4.42
N ILE A 131 -9.50 -8.03 -3.50
CA ILE A 131 -8.27 -7.42 -2.95
C ILE A 131 -7.25 -7.21 -4.07
N TYR A 132 -7.00 -8.21 -4.91
CA TYR A 132 -6.04 -8.08 -6.00
C TYR A 132 -6.44 -6.98 -7.00
N SER A 133 -7.69 -6.96 -7.47
CA SER A 133 -8.17 -5.91 -8.39
C SER A 133 -8.01 -4.53 -7.79
N PHE A 134 -8.34 -4.37 -6.50
CA PHE A 134 -8.15 -3.12 -5.78
C PHE A 134 -6.68 -2.67 -5.74
N LEU A 135 -5.77 -3.57 -5.38
CA LEU A 135 -4.33 -3.24 -5.31
C LEU A 135 -3.75 -2.96 -6.70
N LEU A 136 -4.23 -3.66 -7.72
CA LEU A 136 -3.86 -3.39 -9.12
C LEU A 136 -4.33 -2.01 -9.56
N ASP A 137 -5.56 -1.62 -9.23
CA ASP A 137 -6.07 -0.27 -9.54
C ASP A 137 -5.18 0.80 -8.89
N ILE A 138 -4.76 0.63 -7.62
CA ILE A 138 -3.83 1.55 -6.96
C ILE A 138 -2.49 1.63 -7.70
N CYS A 139 -1.90 0.48 -8.05
CA CYS A 139 -0.60 0.44 -8.71
C CYS A 139 -0.65 1.06 -10.12
N LEU A 140 -1.68 0.74 -10.91
CA LEU A 140 -1.93 1.39 -12.20
C LEU A 140 -2.12 2.90 -12.03
N GLY A 141 -2.82 3.29 -10.97
CA GLY A 141 -3.02 4.69 -10.66
C GLY A 141 -1.71 5.44 -10.37
N ALA A 142 -0.78 4.77 -9.69
CA ALA A 142 0.54 5.31 -9.39
C ALA A 142 1.41 5.45 -10.66
N VAL A 143 1.36 4.46 -11.57
CA VAL A 143 2.08 4.48 -12.86
C VAL A 143 1.57 5.60 -13.77
N GLN A 144 0.25 5.72 -13.93
CA GLN A 144 -0.35 6.77 -14.78
C GLN A 144 0.00 8.19 -14.31
N SER A 145 0.26 8.38 -13.02
CA SER A 145 0.72 9.68 -12.52
C SER A 145 2.18 9.94 -12.91
N LEU A 146 3.06 8.93 -12.89
CA LEU A 146 4.44 9.07 -13.37
C LEU A 146 4.50 9.41 -14.86
N GLU A 147 3.71 8.71 -15.68
CA GLU A 147 3.66 8.93 -17.13
C GLU A 147 3.20 10.35 -17.47
N ALA A 148 2.23 10.88 -16.72
CA ALA A 148 1.72 12.24 -16.92
C ALA A 148 2.75 13.32 -16.56
N GLU A 149 3.69 13.03 -15.67
CA GLU A 149 4.77 13.93 -15.28
C GLU A 149 6.01 13.80 -16.19
N GLY A 150 5.99 12.91 -17.19
CA GLY A 150 7.06 12.77 -18.19
C GLY A 150 8.39 12.30 -17.61
N ILE A 151 8.34 11.54 -16.52
CA ILE A 151 9.53 11.19 -15.73
C ILE A 151 10.28 10.03 -16.37
N PRO A 152 11.60 10.15 -16.63
CA PRO A 152 12.40 9.05 -17.18
C PRO A 152 12.38 7.81 -16.27
N GLU A 153 12.40 6.61 -16.86
CA GLU A 153 12.40 5.30 -16.15
C GLU A 153 13.48 5.22 -15.04
N GLU A 154 14.64 5.83 -15.27
CA GLU A 154 15.77 5.89 -14.34
C GLU A 154 15.48 6.72 -13.07
N GLN A 155 14.50 7.63 -13.14
CA GLN A 155 14.09 8.53 -12.06
C GLN A 155 12.72 8.20 -11.47
N GLU A 156 11.96 7.28 -12.06
CA GLU A 156 10.68 6.78 -11.54
C GLU A 156 10.80 6.32 -10.09
N GLY A 157 11.93 5.70 -9.74
CA GLY A 157 12.37 5.35 -8.38
C GLY A 157 12.06 6.45 -7.36
N GLN A 158 12.75 7.57 -7.55
CA GLN A 158 12.77 8.70 -6.63
C GLN A 158 11.53 9.59 -6.79
N SER A 159 10.94 9.66 -7.98
CA SER A 159 9.75 10.48 -8.19
C SER A 159 8.47 9.84 -7.64
N LEU A 160 8.27 8.53 -7.80
CA LEU A 160 7.11 7.87 -7.19
C LEU A 160 7.16 7.96 -5.66
N ASP A 161 8.38 7.86 -5.09
CA ASP A 161 8.59 8.05 -3.66
C ASP A 161 8.27 9.51 -3.26
N ARG A 162 8.68 10.53 -4.04
CA ARG A 162 8.30 11.94 -3.83
C ARG A 162 6.81 12.20 -3.97
N MET A 163 6.15 11.65 -4.98
CA MET A 163 4.72 11.83 -5.24
C MET A 163 3.89 11.20 -4.11
N LEU A 164 4.29 10.02 -3.63
CA LEU A 164 3.66 9.38 -2.48
C LEU A 164 3.97 10.11 -1.16
N VAL A 165 5.12 10.78 -1.06
CA VAL A 165 5.45 11.69 0.06
C VAL A 165 4.62 12.97 0.04
N GLN A 166 4.29 13.48 -1.14
CA GLN A 166 3.45 14.66 -1.36
C GLN A 166 1.95 14.35 -1.26
N ASP A 167 1.59 13.07 -1.16
CA ASP A 167 0.23 12.64 -0.91
C ASP A 167 -0.33 13.28 0.37
N LEU A 168 -1.51 13.89 0.31
CA LEU A 168 -2.08 14.60 1.45
C LEU A 168 -2.37 13.70 2.64
N THR A 169 -2.68 12.43 2.39
CA THR A 169 -2.84 11.40 3.41
C THR A 169 -1.50 11.19 4.09
N TYR A 170 -0.42 11.13 3.32
CA TYR A 170 0.94 10.99 3.82
C TYR A 170 1.40 12.24 4.57
N VAL A 171 1.27 13.44 4.01
CA VAL A 171 1.64 14.73 4.63
C VAL A 171 0.81 15.01 5.87
N SER A 172 -0.51 14.78 5.85
CA SER A 172 -1.36 14.93 7.02
C SER A 172 -1.00 13.92 8.10
N ALA A 173 -0.78 12.66 7.72
CA ALA A 173 -0.28 11.65 8.63
C ALA A 173 1.08 12.05 9.21
N LEU A 174 1.98 12.70 8.45
CA LEU A 174 3.25 13.24 8.95
C LEU A 174 3.10 14.46 9.88
N ARG A 175 1.98 15.18 9.81
CA ARG A 175 1.71 16.40 10.60
C ARG A 175 0.97 16.16 11.92
N ARG A 176 0.33 15.00 12.12
CA ARG A 176 -0.39 14.70 13.39
C ARG A 176 0.60 14.66 14.58
N PRO A 177 0.24 15.10 15.79
CA PRO A 177 1.11 14.86 16.94
C PRO A 177 1.26 13.35 17.23
N GLY A 178 2.46 12.91 17.63
CA GLY A 178 2.74 11.51 18.00
C GLY A 178 3.61 10.73 16.99
N GLU A 179 4.34 9.73 17.51
CA GLU A 179 5.28 8.89 16.73
C GLU A 179 4.59 7.74 15.97
N MET A 180 3.37 7.38 16.37
CA MET A 180 2.61 6.27 15.80
C MET A 180 1.48 6.79 14.90
N LEU A 181 1.43 6.26 13.67
CA LEU A 181 0.33 6.45 12.73
C LEU A 181 -0.70 5.35 12.98
N LEU A 182 -1.74 5.68 13.74
CA LEU A 182 -2.92 4.85 13.87
C LEU A 182 -3.85 5.14 12.70
N ILE A 183 -4.03 4.16 11.82
CA ILE A 183 -5.21 4.10 10.94
C ILE A 183 -6.33 3.43 11.74
N GLU A 184 -6.61 3.95 12.92
CA GLU A 184 -7.84 3.65 13.65
C GLU A 184 -8.80 4.78 13.30
N GLU A 185 -9.73 4.49 12.41
CA GLU A 185 -10.83 5.41 12.20
C GLU A 185 -11.91 5.07 13.21
N ASP A 186 -11.88 5.78 14.34
CA ASP A 186 -13.13 6.13 14.98
C ASP A 186 -13.89 7.03 14.00
N GLY A 187 -15.10 6.64 13.65
CA GLY A 187 -15.94 7.33 12.65
C GLY A 187 -16.25 8.80 12.95
N SER A 188 -15.78 9.30 14.10
CA SER A 188 -15.86 10.69 14.57
C SER A 188 -14.64 11.56 14.24
N GLU A 189 -13.47 10.99 13.89
CA GLU A 189 -12.29 11.81 13.61
C GLU A 189 -12.21 12.24 12.15
N ASN A 190 -12.44 13.53 11.92
CA ASN A 190 -12.25 14.18 10.62
C ASN A 190 -10.75 14.29 10.33
N THR A 191 -10.20 13.22 9.77
CA THR A 191 -8.88 13.26 9.18
C THR A 191 -8.96 13.86 7.77
N PRO A 192 -7.93 14.55 7.26
CA PRO A 192 -7.90 15.06 5.89
C PRO A 192 -8.07 13.96 4.83
N THR A 193 -7.75 12.71 5.17
CA THR A 193 -8.06 11.49 4.41
C THR A 193 -9.57 11.26 4.36
N VAL A 194 -10.26 11.26 5.50
CA VAL A 194 -11.72 11.18 5.57
C VAL A 194 -12.37 12.37 4.86
N GLU A 195 -11.82 13.57 4.97
CA GLU A 195 -12.37 14.79 4.35
C GLU A 195 -12.15 14.82 2.83
N GLY A 196 -10.94 14.50 2.35
CA GLY A 196 -10.61 14.38 0.93
C GLY A 196 -11.37 13.22 0.28
N LEU A 197 -11.52 12.10 0.98
CA LEU A 197 -12.31 10.98 0.50
C LEU A 197 -13.82 11.21 0.61
N ARG A 198 -14.31 11.99 1.59
CA ARG A 198 -15.69 12.52 1.60
C ARG A 198 -15.90 13.49 0.44
N LYS A 199 -14.91 14.29 0.08
CA LYS A 199 -14.95 15.17 -1.09
C LYS A 199 -14.99 14.35 -2.38
N ILE A 200 -14.19 13.30 -2.49
CA ILE A 200 -14.28 12.30 -3.58
C ILE A 200 -15.66 11.66 -3.58
N GLN A 201 -16.17 11.22 -2.44
CA GLN A 201 -17.50 10.61 -2.31
C GLN A 201 -18.64 11.59 -2.64
N SER A 202 -18.48 12.89 -2.36
CA SER A 202 -19.40 13.95 -2.75
C SER A 202 -19.36 14.20 -4.26
N ILE A 203 -18.17 14.32 -4.84
CA ILE A 203 -17.97 14.47 -6.30
C ILE A 203 -18.54 13.27 -7.06
N LEU A 204 -18.30 12.07 -6.55
CA LEU A 204 -18.80 10.82 -7.12
C LEU A 204 -20.27 10.58 -6.83
N GLY A 205 -20.80 11.02 -5.69
CA GLY A 205 -22.22 10.92 -5.33
C GLY A 205 -23.12 11.77 -6.24
N HIS A 206 -22.57 12.84 -6.83
CA HIS A 206 -23.25 13.61 -7.88
C HIS A 206 -23.25 12.91 -9.25
N LYS A 207 -22.44 11.85 -9.45
CA LYS A 207 -22.46 10.99 -10.63
C LYS A 207 -23.16 9.67 -10.27
N THR A 208 -24.41 9.52 -10.70
CA THR A 208 -25.35 8.45 -10.30
C THR A 208 -24.91 7.01 -10.55
N PHE A 209 -23.74 6.77 -11.16
CA PHE A 209 -23.09 5.47 -11.25
C PHE A 209 -21.60 5.62 -10.91
N ILE A 210 -21.18 5.10 -9.76
CA ILE A 210 -19.77 5.13 -9.34
C ILE A 210 -19.07 3.90 -9.93
N ASN A 211 -18.26 4.11 -10.97
CA ASN A 211 -17.34 3.08 -11.47
C ASN A 211 -16.04 3.11 -10.65
N ARG A 212 -15.37 1.96 -10.47
CA ARG A 212 -14.07 1.86 -9.76
C ARG A 212 -13.00 2.76 -10.37
N LYS A 213 -13.09 2.98 -11.69
CA LYS A 213 -12.22 3.88 -12.45
C LYS A 213 -12.41 5.34 -12.01
N ASP A 214 -13.62 5.75 -11.64
CA ASP A 214 -13.91 7.15 -11.26
C ASP A 214 -13.34 7.50 -9.88
N VAL A 215 -13.32 6.54 -8.94
CA VAL A 215 -12.71 6.72 -7.61
C VAL A 215 -11.20 6.93 -7.73
N LEU A 216 -10.54 6.07 -8.52
CA LEU A 216 -9.11 6.18 -8.79
C LEU A 216 -8.77 7.50 -9.50
N SER A 217 -9.51 7.84 -10.56
CA SER A 217 -9.29 9.08 -11.32
C SER A 217 -9.56 10.34 -10.51
N ALA A 218 -10.54 10.32 -9.60
CA ALA A 218 -10.79 11.42 -8.66
C ALA A 218 -9.65 11.56 -7.66
N TYR A 219 -9.15 10.44 -7.13
CA TYR A 219 -8.00 10.42 -6.23
C TYR A 219 -6.74 10.95 -6.91
N GLN A 220 -6.41 10.47 -8.10
CA GLN A 220 -5.26 10.92 -8.91
C GLN A 220 -5.36 12.40 -9.28
N SER A 221 -6.54 12.88 -9.67
CA SER A 221 -6.77 14.30 -10.00
C SER A 221 -6.50 15.21 -8.80
N ILE A 222 -6.88 14.78 -7.60
CA ILE A 222 -6.63 15.54 -6.36
C ILE A 222 -5.13 15.57 -6.02
N LEU A 223 -4.41 14.47 -6.29
CA LEU A 223 -2.95 14.45 -6.12
C LEU A 223 -2.25 15.39 -7.11
N ARG A 224 -2.60 15.33 -8.40
CA ARG A 224 -2.00 16.19 -9.45
C ARG A 224 -2.24 17.67 -9.21
N ALA A 225 -3.48 18.07 -8.93
CA ALA A 225 -3.85 19.48 -8.73
C ALA A 225 -3.14 20.14 -7.53
N ARG A 226 -2.50 19.37 -6.65
CA ARG A 226 -1.73 19.91 -5.53
C ARG A 226 -0.21 19.79 -5.70
N ALA A 227 0.27 18.90 -6.57
CA ALA A 227 1.66 18.91 -7.03
C ALA A 227 1.98 20.19 -7.82
N GLU A 228 1.00 20.75 -8.55
CA GLU A 228 1.15 22.02 -9.29
C GLU A 228 1.15 23.28 -8.41
N VAL A 229 0.75 23.17 -7.14
CA VAL A 229 0.60 24.31 -6.21
C VAL A 229 1.76 24.40 -5.20
N ALA A 230 2.69 23.44 -5.21
CA ALA A 230 3.87 23.37 -4.35
C ALA A 230 5.15 23.72 -5.11
#